data_AF-A0A938LP75-F1
#
_entry.id   AF-A0A938LP75-F1
#
_cell.length_a   1.000
_cell.length_b   1.000
_cell.length_c   1.000
_cell.angle_alpha   90.00
_cell.angle_beta   90.00
_cell.angle_gamma   90.00
#
_symmetry.space_group_name_H-M   'P 1'
#
loop_
_entity.id
_entity.type
_entity.pdbx_description
1 polymer ?
#
loop_
_entity_poly.entity_id
_entity_poly.type
_entity_poly.pdbx_seq_one_letter_code
_entity_poly.pdbx_strand_id
1 'polypeptide(L)'
;MDHTRPISVLGTTALLLLAASPFAWGDAANKPPRAEAGLPRYAAKAPVRLDGSGSYDPDHSGPLTYAWTQASGPPLVITGADTATPAVSGFVQTAEIQECVFELVVSDGELRSAPDTVSTIIVPLYGPDALGLERPPFDANKPTVILFRGGDCVNGNLGRPWDVPDWIGRANIIDFPSGYTPDSYTVPLTYYKYADMLIAYLSSVAPEYRQPIQIIGVSTGGMPAIDVALRLNTIYRDPRYNANRVTYCDARCRDKTTQLALVDRLVANSVEGEPCWVDSYDSTGPWPNALSVYCPLVPHAKAGNWYRESLVSADMGKFNDGVVAGAYWSVVGPGKNLQLAPAPGRQIYSFQWSGSSTSGRMEFYHESSYPGRLPQPITLTGPAEGAAVGAGGAVLSCRNSQNAVGYQLLFGRDPFHLTYLAWEGATPPNDVVTVFPFPKTWWTIKARDLYGSTIHADPVCLTAENVVPQTIENSGTSQTYAAIQEAINAAHEGDQIVLAPGVWQYLGNLDFKGKGLTLRSADPNDARVVGATVLCGDGRGPVVTLSSGPDRPPTLEGLTIAGGTVGISCRDAAPTIRRCTVGSDGPVAIEFWPAHEPRLIDCTLFGHVTKRDVDTSNIHATYEWR
;
A
#
# COMPACT_ATOMS: atom_id res chain seq x y z
N MET A 1 -37.64 28.76 49.79
CA MET A 1 -37.47 28.73 51.26
C MET A 1 -36.04 28.24 51.46
N ASP A 2 -35.02 29.09 51.32
CA ASP A 2 -34.73 30.37 51.98
C ASP A 2 -34.05 30.18 53.36
N HIS A 3 -33.36 31.24 53.80
CA HIS A 3 -32.49 31.36 54.96
C HIS A 3 -31.08 30.77 54.71
N THR A 4 -29.96 31.47 54.96
CA THR A 4 -29.76 32.70 55.77
C THR A 4 -28.92 33.78 55.09
N ARG A 5 -29.03 35.02 55.59
CA ARG A 5 -28.08 36.15 55.42
C ARG A 5 -27.24 36.28 56.72
N PRO A 6 -26.37 37.31 56.94
CA PRO A 6 -25.72 38.29 56.04
C PRO A 6 -24.19 38.44 56.32
N ILE A 7 -23.59 39.52 55.79
CA ILE A 7 -22.52 40.40 56.34
C ILE A 7 -21.27 40.53 55.44
N SER A 8 -20.81 41.78 55.32
CA SER A 8 -19.72 42.28 54.49
C SER A 8 -18.44 42.55 55.28
N VAL A 9 -17.28 42.52 54.62
CA VAL A 9 -16.22 43.56 54.74
C VAL A 9 -15.28 43.48 53.52
N LEU A 10 -14.54 44.56 53.27
CA LEU A 10 -13.62 44.75 52.12
C LEU A 10 -12.38 43.84 52.17
N GLY A 11 -11.85 43.50 50.99
CA GLY A 11 -10.52 42.92 50.81
C GLY A 11 -9.98 43.24 49.41
N THR A 12 -8.79 43.85 49.33
CA THR A 12 -8.17 44.29 48.07
C THR A 12 -7.23 43.25 47.48
N THR A 13 -7.34 43.00 46.18
CA THR A 13 -6.29 42.37 45.36
C THR A 13 -6.01 43.23 44.13
N ALA A 14 -4.74 43.47 43.83
CA ALA A 14 -4.33 44.33 42.73
C ALA A 14 -4.46 43.59 41.39
N LEU A 15 -5.14 44.19 40.41
CA LEU A 15 -5.12 43.71 39.04
C LEU A 15 -3.85 44.24 38.37
N LEU A 16 -2.87 43.36 38.14
CA LEU A 16 -1.61 43.72 37.52
C LEU A 16 -1.82 43.96 36.01
N LEU A 17 -2.02 45.23 35.61
CA LEU A 17 -1.99 45.59 34.19
C LEU A 17 -0.55 45.43 33.65
N LEU A 18 -0.27 44.26 33.09
CA LEU A 18 0.76 44.10 32.08
C LEU A 18 0.35 44.95 30.88
N ALA A 19 0.94 46.14 30.78
CA ALA A 19 0.85 46.97 29.58
C ALA A 19 1.58 46.25 28.45
N ALA A 20 0.84 45.49 27.65
CA ALA A 20 1.35 44.98 26.39
C ALA A 20 1.71 46.18 25.51
N SER A 21 3.01 46.36 25.25
CA SER A 21 3.48 47.28 24.21
C SER A 21 2.72 46.97 22.92
N PRO A 22 2.19 47.97 22.19
CA PRO A 22 1.66 47.74 20.86
C PRO A 22 2.83 47.35 19.97
N PHE A 23 3.06 46.04 19.82
CA PHE A 23 3.85 45.50 18.73
C PHE A 23 3.12 45.90 17.45
N ALA A 24 3.63 46.95 16.80
CA ALA A 24 3.25 47.25 15.44
C ALA A 24 3.73 46.07 14.59
N TRP A 25 2.80 45.16 14.27
CA TRP A 25 2.94 44.36 13.07
C TRP A 25 3.01 45.38 11.93
N GLY A 26 4.21 45.57 11.37
CA GLY A 26 4.28 46.11 10.02
C GLY A 26 3.62 45.08 9.14
N ASP A 27 2.61 45.48 8.38
CA ASP A 27 1.83 44.57 7.55
C ASP A 27 2.78 43.72 6.70
N ALA A 28 2.69 42.40 6.86
CA ALA A 28 3.53 41.49 6.08
C ALA A 28 3.17 41.71 4.60
N ALA A 29 4.16 42.09 3.80
CA ALA A 29 3.92 42.40 2.39
C ALA A 29 3.25 41.19 1.71
N ASN A 30 2.04 41.42 1.19
CA ASN A 30 1.19 40.39 0.61
C ASN A 30 1.97 39.57 -0.44
N LYS A 31 1.84 38.24 -0.37
CA LYS A 31 2.50 37.29 -1.28
C LYS A 31 1.53 36.88 -2.38
N PRO A 32 2.00 36.73 -3.63
CA PRO A 32 1.14 36.21 -4.68
C PRO A 32 0.64 34.80 -4.31
N PRO A 33 -0.64 34.49 -4.51
CA PRO A 33 -1.17 33.14 -4.29
C PRO A 33 -0.50 32.14 -5.24
N ARG A 34 -0.62 30.84 -4.94
CA ARG A 34 -0.06 29.76 -5.75
C ARG A 34 -1.17 28.98 -6.45
N ALA A 35 -1.11 28.97 -7.78
CA ALA A 35 -1.91 28.08 -8.60
C ALA A 35 -1.42 26.63 -8.46
N GLU A 36 -2.36 25.70 -8.46
CA GLU A 36 -2.16 24.25 -8.60
C GLU A 36 -3.20 23.78 -9.62
N ALA A 37 -2.83 23.58 -10.88
CA ALA A 37 -3.73 23.25 -12.00
C ALA A 37 -4.21 21.79 -12.01
N GLY A 38 -3.66 20.97 -11.10
CA GLY A 38 -4.08 19.58 -10.88
C GLY A 38 -3.46 18.58 -11.87
N LEU A 39 -3.93 17.33 -11.79
CA LEU A 39 -3.38 16.22 -12.57
C LEU A 39 -3.88 16.21 -14.03
N PRO A 40 -3.02 15.82 -15.00
CA PRO A 40 -3.41 15.66 -16.40
C PRO A 40 -4.68 14.82 -16.59
N ARG A 41 -5.46 15.17 -17.61
CA ARG A 41 -6.73 14.51 -17.96
C ARG A 41 -6.61 13.76 -19.27
N TYR A 42 -7.34 12.66 -19.39
CA TYR A 42 -7.42 11.85 -20.62
C TYR A 42 -8.85 11.90 -21.17
N ALA A 43 -8.99 12.28 -22.45
CA ALA A 43 -10.27 12.59 -23.06
C ALA A 43 -10.58 11.68 -24.27
N ALA A 44 -11.59 10.82 -24.12
CA ALA A 44 -12.23 10.13 -25.25
C ALA A 44 -13.59 10.75 -25.61
N LYS A 45 -14.23 11.49 -24.69
CA LYS A 45 -15.55 12.11 -24.84
C LYS A 45 -15.61 13.43 -24.07
N ALA A 46 -16.54 14.31 -24.44
CA ALA A 46 -16.81 15.56 -23.73
C ALA A 46 -17.96 15.41 -22.71
N PRO A 47 -18.01 16.24 -21.65
CA PRO A 47 -16.97 17.17 -21.19
C PRO A 47 -15.95 16.49 -20.26
N VAL A 48 -14.81 17.15 -20.03
CA VAL A 48 -13.80 16.80 -19.02
C VAL A 48 -13.65 17.99 -18.06
N ARG A 49 -13.43 17.75 -16.77
CA ARG A 49 -13.18 18.82 -15.79
C ARG A 49 -11.69 18.96 -15.46
N LEU A 50 -11.18 20.19 -15.50
CA LEU A 50 -9.93 20.53 -14.81
C LEU A 50 -10.24 20.77 -13.33
N ASP A 51 -9.20 20.82 -12.49
CA ASP A 51 -9.38 20.93 -11.04
C ASP A 51 -8.24 21.74 -10.41
N GLY A 52 -8.53 23.03 -10.20
CA GLY A 52 -7.65 23.99 -9.57
C GLY A 52 -7.88 24.14 -8.07
N SER A 53 -8.71 23.29 -7.45
CA SER A 53 -9.17 23.47 -6.06
C SER A 53 -8.08 23.32 -5.00
N GLY A 54 -6.91 22.78 -5.35
CA GLY A 54 -5.71 22.78 -4.51
C GLY A 54 -4.96 24.12 -4.46
N SER A 55 -5.32 25.10 -5.29
CA SER A 55 -4.68 26.43 -5.29
C SER A 55 -4.93 27.16 -3.97
N TYR A 56 -3.92 27.84 -3.45
CA TYR A 56 -3.97 28.47 -2.12
C TYR A 56 -3.24 29.81 -2.07
N ASP A 57 -3.63 30.65 -1.11
CA ASP A 57 -2.90 31.84 -0.72
C ASP A 57 -2.03 31.52 0.52
N PRO A 58 -0.70 31.73 0.49
CA PRO A 58 0.18 31.62 1.66
C PRO A 58 -0.20 32.52 2.85
N ASP A 59 -0.87 33.64 2.60
CA ASP A 59 -1.27 34.63 3.62
C ASP A 59 -2.75 34.51 4.01
N HIS A 60 -3.48 33.56 3.41
CA HIS A 60 -4.88 33.21 3.72
C HIS A 60 -5.87 34.42 3.69
N SER A 61 -5.62 35.41 2.85
CA SER A 61 -6.35 36.69 2.77
C SER A 61 -7.84 36.56 2.46
N GLY A 62 -8.26 35.54 1.71
CA GLY A 62 -9.67 35.37 1.33
C GLY A 62 -9.93 34.28 0.27
N PRO A 63 -11.12 34.31 -0.36
CA PRO A 63 -11.48 33.39 -1.44
C PRO A 63 -10.76 33.77 -2.73
N LEU A 64 -10.04 32.81 -3.32
CA LEU A 64 -9.38 33.00 -4.62
C LEU A 64 -10.38 33.14 -5.77
N THR A 65 -10.02 34.00 -6.72
CA THR A 65 -10.56 34.02 -8.08
C THR A 65 -9.65 33.23 -9.02
N TYR A 66 -10.24 32.62 -10.06
CA TYR A 66 -9.56 31.72 -10.99
C TYR A 66 -9.62 32.27 -12.41
N ALA A 67 -8.61 31.98 -13.22
CA ALA A 67 -8.59 32.28 -14.64
C ALA A 67 -7.91 31.13 -15.41
N TRP A 68 -8.68 30.43 -16.24
CA TRP A 68 -8.22 29.34 -17.08
C TRP A 68 -8.10 29.74 -18.55
N THR A 69 -6.93 29.53 -19.15
CA THR A 69 -6.66 29.76 -20.58
C THR A 69 -6.14 28.49 -21.24
N GLN A 70 -6.45 28.30 -22.53
CA GLN A 70 -5.80 27.26 -23.34
C GLN A 70 -4.53 27.85 -23.96
N ALA A 71 -3.38 27.27 -23.64
CA ALA A 71 -2.07 27.70 -24.14
C ALA A 71 -1.68 27.01 -25.47
N SER A 72 -2.09 25.75 -25.66
CA SER A 72 -1.75 24.97 -26.86
C SER A 72 -2.75 23.85 -27.19
N GLY A 73 -2.57 23.24 -28.37
CA GLY A 73 -3.38 22.14 -28.88
C GLY A 73 -4.57 22.57 -29.76
N PRO A 74 -5.35 21.61 -30.28
CA PRO A 74 -6.64 21.89 -30.95
C PRO A 74 -7.56 22.76 -30.08
N PRO A 75 -8.27 23.75 -30.63
CA PRO A 75 -9.06 24.70 -29.84
C PRO A 75 -10.28 24.04 -29.19
N LEU A 76 -10.47 24.29 -27.89
CA LEU A 76 -11.52 23.69 -27.06
C LEU A 76 -12.36 24.76 -26.33
N VAL A 77 -13.58 24.39 -25.96
CA VAL A 77 -14.53 25.27 -25.26
C VAL A 77 -14.42 25.05 -23.75
N ILE A 78 -13.90 26.04 -23.04
CA ILE A 78 -13.82 26.08 -21.57
C ILE A 78 -15.07 26.78 -21.02
N THR A 79 -15.92 26.05 -20.29
CA THR A 79 -17.11 26.59 -19.61
C THR A 79 -16.83 26.75 -18.11
N GLY A 80 -17.09 27.94 -17.56
CA GLY A 80 -16.73 28.27 -16.17
C GLY A 80 -15.22 28.46 -15.97
N ALA A 81 -14.54 29.07 -16.94
CA ALA A 81 -13.09 29.36 -16.92
C ALA A 81 -12.65 30.32 -15.79
N ASP A 82 -13.62 30.91 -15.08
CA ASP A 82 -13.53 31.75 -13.90
C ASP A 82 -13.69 30.97 -12.57
N THR A 83 -13.84 29.64 -12.65
CA THR A 83 -14.10 28.76 -11.48
C THR A 83 -12.95 27.79 -11.20
N ALA A 84 -12.93 27.21 -10.00
CA ALA A 84 -11.96 26.19 -9.62
C ALA A 84 -12.06 24.87 -10.43
N THR A 85 -13.21 24.55 -11.04
CA THR A 85 -13.44 23.23 -11.70
C THR A 85 -14.11 23.37 -13.08
N PRO A 86 -13.49 24.07 -14.04
CA PRO A 86 -14.08 24.35 -15.35
C PRO A 86 -14.36 23.07 -16.15
N ALA A 87 -15.34 23.13 -17.05
CA ALA A 87 -15.67 22.04 -17.96
C ALA A 87 -15.12 22.34 -19.38
N VAL A 88 -14.17 21.54 -19.82
CA VAL A 88 -13.58 21.56 -21.17
C VAL A 88 -14.38 20.65 -22.09
N SER A 89 -14.68 21.11 -23.30
CA SER A 89 -15.51 20.41 -24.28
C SER A 89 -15.12 20.75 -25.73
N GLY A 90 -15.74 20.08 -26.71
CA GLY A 90 -15.43 20.26 -28.13
C GLY A 90 -14.37 19.32 -28.71
N PHE A 91 -13.92 18.32 -27.95
CA PHE A 91 -12.91 17.35 -28.39
C PHE A 91 -13.31 16.63 -29.69
N VAL A 92 -12.39 16.58 -30.65
CA VAL A 92 -12.47 15.71 -31.83
C VAL A 92 -11.32 14.71 -31.75
N GLN A 93 -11.64 13.42 -31.65
CA GLN A 93 -10.62 12.37 -31.69
C GLN A 93 -10.13 12.17 -33.13
N THR A 94 -8.83 11.91 -33.31
CA THR A 94 -8.22 11.55 -34.60
C THR A 94 -7.54 10.18 -34.50
N ALA A 95 -6.81 9.74 -35.52
CA ALA A 95 -5.97 8.55 -35.42
C ALA A 95 -4.76 8.73 -34.47
N GLU A 96 -4.37 9.98 -34.20
CA GLU A 96 -3.21 10.33 -33.38
C GLU A 96 -3.64 10.86 -32.00
N ILE A 97 -2.72 10.76 -31.04
CA ILE A 97 -2.83 11.44 -29.73
C ILE A 97 -2.73 12.94 -29.97
N GLN A 98 -3.63 13.72 -29.35
CA GLN A 98 -3.57 15.19 -29.38
C GLN A 98 -3.48 15.72 -27.96
N GLU A 99 -2.53 16.61 -27.69
CA GLU A 99 -2.36 17.24 -26.39
C GLU A 99 -2.85 18.69 -26.42
N CYS A 100 -3.58 19.10 -25.38
CA CYS A 100 -4.06 20.46 -25.18
C CYS A 100 -3.59 20.93 -23.81
N VAL A 101 -2.70 21.92 -23.75
CA VAL A 101 -2.22 22.49 -22.47
C VAL A 101 -3.10 23.64 -22.05
N PHE A 102 -3.50 23.63 -20.77
CA PHE A 102 -4.24 24.69 -20.11
C PHE A 102 -3.39 25.32 -19.01
N GLU A 103 -3.49 26.64 -18.88
CA GLU A 103 -2.89 27.43 -17.82
C GLU A 103 -3.96 27.82 -16.80
N LEU A 104 -3.61 27.76 -15.52
CA LEU A 104 -4.37 28.35 -14.41
C LEU A 104 -3.56 29.51 -13.81
N VAL A 105 -4.19 30.67 -13.71
CA VAL A 105 -3.76 31.77 -12.82
C VAL A 105 -4.82 31.98 -11.75
N VAL A 106 -4.40 32.17 -10.49
CA VAL A 106 -5.29 32.55 -9.38
C VAL A 106 -4.95 33.94 -8.84
N SER A 107 -5.92 34.59 -8.19
CA SER A 107 -5.79 35.92 -7.60
C SER A 107 -6.62 36.04 -6.33
N ASP A 108 -6.00 36.59 -5.30
CA ASP A 108 -6.56 37.01 -4.00
C ASP A 108 -7.44 38.29 -4.12
N GLY A 109 -7.20 39.09 -5.15
CA GLY A 109 -7.82 40.41 -5.38
C GLY A 109 -6.81 41.56 -5.52
N GLU A 110 -5.56 41.36 -5.08
CA GLU A 110 -4.46 42.35 -5.16
C GLU A 110 -3.34 41.90 -6.09
N LEU A 111 -2.92 40.64 -5.97
CA LEU A 111 -1.82 40.00 -6.68
C LEU A 111 -2.33 38.85 -7.56
N ARG A 112 -1.43 38.31 -8.39
CA ARG A 112 -1.70 37.13 -9.22
C ARG A 112 -0.60 36.11 -9.04
N SER A 113 -0.96 34.83 -9.10
CA SER A 113 0.00 33.74 -9.16
C SER A 113 0.87 33.80 -10.41
N ALA A 114 2.01 33.12 -10.37
CA ALA A 114 2.56 32.54 -11.59
C ALA A 114 1.55 31.54 -12.19
N PRO A 115 1.50 31.35 -13.52
CA PRO A 115 0.67 30.30 -14.09
C PRO A 115 1.19 28.91 -13.71
N ASP A 116 0.27 27.98 -13.46
CA ASP A 116 0.56 26.55 -13.45
C ASP A 116 -0.18 25.85 -14.61
N THR A 117 0.31 24.70 -15.06
CA THR A 117 -0.11 24.09 -16.34
C THR A 117 -0.59 22.65 -16.21
N VAL A 118 -1.69 22.31 -16.87
CA VAL A 118 -2.24 20.95 -16.94
C VAL A 118 -2.59 20.55 -18.38
N SER A 119 -2.18 19.35 -18.78
CA SER A 119 -2.50 18.77 -20.09
C SER A 119 -3.83 18.01 -20.08
N THR A 120 -4.67 18.24 -21.10
CA THR A 120 -5.72 17.30 -21.51
C THR A 120 -5.26 16.56 -22.77
N ILE A 121 -5.10 15.24 -22.64
CA ILE A 121 -4.64 14.33 -23.69
C ILE A 121 -5.88 13.69 -24.34
N ILE A 122 -6.23 14.14 -25.54
CA ILE A 122 -7.28 13.53 -26.35
C ILE A 122 -6.72 12.23 -26.95
N VAL A 123 -7.32 11.10 -26.55
CA VAL A 123 -6.87 9.77 -27.00
C VAL A 123 -7.37 9.45 -28.42
N PRO A 124 -6.72 8.55 -29.17
CA PRO A 124 -7.13 8.21 -30.53
C PRO A 124 -8.55 7.63 -30.65
N LEU A 125 -9.14 7.79 -31.83
CA LEU A 125 -10.42 7.21 -32.21
C LEU A 125 -10.25 5.73 -32.60
N TYR A 126 -10.28 4.85 -31.61
CA TYR A 126 -10.20 3.40 -31.82
C TYR A 126 -11.50 2.76 -32.37
N GLY A 127 -12.56 3.55 -32.60
CA GLY A 127 -13.78 3.08 -33.26
C GLY A 127 -14.45 1.88 -32.54
N PRO A 128 -14.79 0.77 -33.25
CA PRO A 128 -15.36 -0.43 -32.64
C PRO A 128 -14.33 -1.26 -31.84
N ASP A 129 -13.05 -0.97 -32.03
CA ASP A 129 -11.89 -1.62 -31.38
C ASP A 129 -11.45 -0.85 -30.11
N ALA A 130 -12.29 0.07 -29.63
CA ALA A 130 -12.14 0.71 -28.33
C ALA A 130 -12.61 -0.22 -27.20
N LEU A 131 -11.93 -0.17 -26.04
CA LEU A 131 -12.47 -0.71 -24.79
C LEU A 131 -13.74 0.06 -24.39
N GLY A 132 -14.79 -0.66 -24.03
CA GLY A 132 -16.08 -0.11 -23.63
C GLY A 132 -16.59 -0.73 -22.33
N LEU A 133 -17.24 0.09 -21.49
CA LEU A 133 -18.00 -0.39 -20.34
C LEU A 133 -19.23 -1.15 -20.83
N GLU A 134 -19.34 -2.44 -20.47
CA GLU A 134 -20.40 -3.33 -20.96
C GLU A 134 -21.80 -2.90 -20.51
N ARG A 135 -21.92 -2.38 -19.28
CA ARG A 135 -23.19 -1.91 -18.72
C ARG A 135 -23.04 -0.51 -18.10
N PRO A 136 -23.20 0.56 -18.91
CA PRO A 136 -23.27 1.92 -18.38
C PRO A 136 -24.60 2.16 -17.61
N PRO A 137 -24.63 3.09 -16.64
CA PRO A 137 -23.52 3.92 -16.17
C PRO A 137 -22.49 3.13 -15.33
N PHE A 138 -21.29 3.67 -15.18
CA PHE A 138 -20.27 3.12 -14.29
C PHE A 138 -20.77 3.15 -12.84
N ASP A 139 -20.85 2.00 -12.18
CA ASP A 139 -21.26 1.91 -10.79
C ASP A 139 -20.06 2.15 -9.89
N ALA A 140 -20.01 3.35 -9.34
CA ALA A 140 -18.92 3.83 -8.52
C ALA A 140 -18.81 3.09 -7.16
N ASN A 141 -19.65 2.09 -6.88
CA ASN A 141 -19.52 1.21 -5.70
C ASN A 141 -18.95 -0.17 -6.02
N LYS A 142 -18.77 -0.53 -7.31
CA LYS A 142 -18.35 -1.88 -7.72
C LYS A 142 -16.86 -1.98 -8.07
N PRO A 143 -16.20 -3.14 -7.81
CA PRO A 143 -14.90 -3.43 -8.43
C PRO A 143 -15.01 -3.30 -9.95
N THR A 144 -13.95 -2.83 -10.58
CA THR A 144 -13.86 -2.67 -12.03
C THR A 144 -12.97 -3.76 -12.59
N VAL A 145 -13.31 -4.27 -13.77
CA VAL A 145 -12.64 -5.39 -14.40
C VAL A 145 -12.35 -4.99 -15.84
N ILE A 146 -11.10 -4.73 -16.18
CA ILE A 146 -10.69 -4.61 -17.58
C ILE A 146 -10.36 -6.02 -18.07
N LEU A 147 -11.17 -6.52 -19.00
CA LEU A 147 -10.99 -7.78 -19.69
C LEU A 147 -10.43 -7.53 -21.08
N PHE A 148 -9.31 -8.18 -21.40
CA PHE A 148 -8.84 -8.36 -22.76
C PHE A 148 -9.13 -9.81 -23.11
N ARG A 149 -10.06 -10.06 -24.06
CA ARG A 149 -10.37 -11.42 -24.50
C ARG A 149 -9.30 -11.94 -25.46
N GLY A 150 -8.76 -13.12 -25.14
CA GLY A 150 -7.96 -13.94 -26.03
C GLY A 150 -8.41 -15.40 -25.96
N GLY A 151 -7.45 -16.33 -25.94
CA GLY A 151 -7.75 -17.74 -25.76
C GLY A 151 -6.56 -18.70 -25.85
N ASP A 152 -6.79 -19.88 -26.44
CA ASP A 152 -5.81 -20.96 -26.48
C ASP A 152 -4.51 -20.61 -27.23
N CYS A 153 -3.43 -21.37 -26.97
CA CYS A 153 -2.08 -21.20 -27.57
C CYS A 153 -2.02 -21.22 -29.12
N VAL A 154 -3.14 -21.40 -29.83
CA VAL A 154 -3.22 -21.56 -31.30
C VAL A 154 -4.22 -20.58 -31.93
N ASN A 155 -5.36 -20.32 -31.27
CA ASN A 155 -6.56 -19.72 -31.89
C ASN A 155 -7.09 -18.47 -31.18
N GLY A 156 -6.60 -18.11 -29.98
CA GLY A 156 -6.94 -16.84 -29.33
C GLY A 156 -8.43 -16.57 -29.04
N ASN A 157 -9.28 -17.61 -28.90
CA ASN A 157 -10.71 -17.46 -28.60
C ASN A 157 -11.22 -18.44 -27.52
N LEU A 158 -11.39 -17.95 -26.29
CA LEU A 158 -12.09 -18.64 -25.18
C LEU A 158 -13.52 -18.13 -24.93
N GLY A 159 -14.07 -17.30 -25.84
CA GLY A 159 -15.37 -16.66 -25.66
C GLY A 159 -15.37 -15.61 -24.54
N ARG A 160 -16.50 -15.46 -23.86
CA ARG A 160 -16.64 -14.58 -22.69
C ARG A 160 -16.55 -15.42 -21.40
N PRO A 161 -15.42 -15.41 -20.66
CA PRO A 161 -15.31 -16.19 -19.44
C PRO A 161 -16.37 -15.81 -18.40
N TRP A 162 -16.78 -14.54 -18.33
CA TRP A 162 -17.64 -13.99 -17.26
C TRP A 162 -19.12 -13.80 -17.63
N ASP A 163 -19.62 -14.48 -18.67
CA ASP A 163 -21.04 -14.43 -19.07
C ASP A 163 -21.99 -15.23 -18.13
N VAL A 164 -21.70 -15.16 -16.83
CA VAL A 164 -22.53 -15.69 -15.74
C VAL A 164 -23.25 -14.51 -15.07
N PRO A 165 -24.59 -14.56 -14.89
CA PRO A 165 -25.37 -13.41 -14.42
C PRO A 165 -24.85 -12.73 -13.13
N ASP A 166 -24.29 -13.53 -12.22
CA ASP A 166 -23.74 -13.10 -10.94
C ASP A 166 -22.53 -12.15 -11.07
N TRP A 167 -21.70 -12.27 -12.12
CA TRP A 167 -20.51 -11.41 -12.28
C TRP A 167 -20.85 -10.06 -12.88
N ILE A 168 -21.67 -10.05 -13.93
CA ILE A 168 -22.05 -8.82 -14.65
C ILE A 168 -22.89 -7.88 -13.76
N GLY A 169 -23.55 -8.42 -12.73
CA GLY A 169 -24.21 -7.63 -11.69
C GLY A 169 -23.28 -7.04 -10.62
N ARG A 170 -22.09 -7.61 -10.41
CA ARG A 170 -21.18 -7.31 -9.27
C ARG A 170 -19.95 -6.47 -9.64
N ALA A 171 -19.60 -6.33 -10.91
CA ALA A 171 -18.43 -5.57 -11.37
C ALA A 171 -18.73 -4.61 -12.54
N ASN A 172 -17.93 -3.55 -12.67
CA ASN A 172 -17.88 -2.74 -13.90
C ASN A 172 -16.98 -3.44 -14.93
N ILE A 173 -17.56 -4.17 -15.88
CA ILE A 173 -16.80 -4.89 -16.90
C ILE A 173 -16.46 -3.94 -18.05
N ILE A 174 -15.17 -3.78 -18.35
CA ILE A 174 -14.62 -3.02 -19.47
C ILE A 174 -13.92 -4.00 -20.41
N ASP A 175 -14.43 -4.14 -21.63
CA ASP A 175 -13.93 -5.08 -22.66
C ASP A 175 -14.14 -4.43 -24.03
N PHE A 176 -13.50 -4.94 -25.09
CA PHE A 176 -13.88 -4.54 -26.45
C PHE A 176 -15.33 -5.02 -26.70
N PRO A 177 -16.25 -4.21 -27.23
CA PRO A 177 -17.64 -4.66 -27.42
C PRO A 177 -17.79 -5.87 -28.36
N SER A 178 -17.00 -5.88 -29.45
CA SER A 178 -17.27 -6.66 -30.67
C SER A 178 -16.60 -8.03 -30.78
N GLY A 179 -15.76 -8.38 -29.81
CA GLY A 179 -14.69 -9.38 -29.96
C GLY A 179 -13.31 -8.71 -30.05
N TYR A 180 -12.25 -9.43 -29.66
CA TYR A 180 -10.97 -9.27 -30.35
C TYR A 180 -10.96 -10.36 -31.43
N THR A 181 -10.57 -10.03 -32.66
CA THR A 181 -10.49 -11.03 -33.72
C THR A 181 -9.10 -11.67 -33.66
N PRO A 182 -8.97 -13.00 -33.47
CA PRO A 182 -7.66 -13.65 -33.44
C PRO A 182 -6.91 -13.48 -34.76
N ASP A 183 -5.58 -13.58 -34.69
CA ASP A 183 -4.73 -13.55 -35.88
C ASP A 183 -5.11 -14.65 -36.88
N SER A 184 -5.15 -14.33 -38.16
CA SER A 184 -5.17 -15.38 -39.19
C SER A 184 -3.80 -16.03 -39.30
N TYR A 185 -3.76 -17.33 -39.60
CA TYR A 185 -2.52 -18.12 -39.81
C TYR A 185 -1.62 -17.66 -40.98
N THR A 186 -1.91 -16.49 -41.57
CA THR A 186 -1.31 -15.93 -42.78
C THR A 186 -0.53 -14.62 -42.52
N VAL A 187 -0.56 -14.10 -41.30
CA VAL A 187 0.23 -12.94 -40.85
C VAL A 187 1.12 -13.33 -39.66
N PRO A 188 2.16 -12.55 -39.34
CA PRO A 188 2.84 -12.69 -38.05
C PRO A 188 1.80 -12.53 -36.94
N LEU A 189 1.68 -13.56 -36.11
CA LEU A 189 0.79 -13.62 -34.96
C LEU A 189 0.98 -12.36 -34.08
N THR A 190 -0.05 -11.96 -33.35
CA THR A 190 -0.07 -10.78 -32.49
C THR A 190 -0.74 -11.00 -31.14
N TYR A 191 -1.32 -12.18 -30.87
CA TYR A 191 -1.84 -12.54 -29.54
C TYR A 191 -0.81 -12.39 -28.40
N TYR A 192 0.50 -12.42 -28.65
CA TYR A 192 1.52 -12.12 -27.63
C TYR A 192 1.57 -10.62 -27.23
N LYS A 193 0.82 -9.73 -27.91
CA LYS A 193 0.75 -8.29 -27.61
C LYS A 193 -0.37 -7.95 -26.60
N TYR A 194 -1.37 -8.81 -26.48
CA TYR A 194 -2.54 -8.62 -25.62
C TYR A 194 -2.86 -9.92 -24.88
N ALA A 195 -2.82 -9.94 -23.55
CA ALA A 195 -3.16 -11.15 -22.80
C ALA A 195 -4.67 -11.42 -22.86
N ASP A 196 -5.04 -12.66 -22.51
CA ASP A 196 -6.31 -13.03 -21.87
C ASP A 196 -6.43 -12.34 -20.48
N MET A 197 -6.34 -11.02 -20.47
CA MET A 197 -5.96 -10.26 -19.28
C MET A 197 -7.20 -9.87 -18.49
N LEU A 198 -7.22 -10.26 -17.22
CA LEU A 198 -8.04 -9.58 -16.22
C LEU A 198 -7.16 -8.56 -15.49
N ILE A 199 -7.47 -7.27 -15.56
CA ILE A 199 -6.96 -6.27 -14.60
C ILE A 199 -8.12 -5.87 -13.69
N ALA A 200 -7.96 -6.07 -12.39
CA ALA A 200 -8.93 -5.63 -11.39
C ALA A 200 -8.59 -4.23 -10.84
N TYR A 201 -9.57 -3.34 -10.88
CA TYR A 201 -9.53 -1.95 -10.41
C TYR A 201 -10.65 -1.69 -9.37
N LEU A 202 -10.63 -0.51 -8.74
CA LEU A 202 -11.55 -0.18 -7.66
C LEU A 202 -12.59 0.89 -8.02
N SER A 203 -13.83 0.53 -7.73
CA SER A 203 -14.84 1.31 -7.01
C SER A 203 -14.39 2.66 -6.42
N SER A 204 -15.21 3.71 -6.61
CA SER A 204 -14.99 5.02 -6.01
C SER A 204 -15.34 5.12 -4.51
N VAL A 205 -15.83 4.08 -3.84
CA VAL A 205 -15.75 4.03 -2.36
C VAL A 205 -14.31 3.82 -1.88
N ALA A 206 -13.36 3.58 -2.80
CA ALA A 206 -11.93 3.67 -2.56
C ALA A 206 -11.28 4.75 -3.47
N PRO A 207 -11.44 6.06 -3.16
CA PRO A 207 -10.67 7.11 -3.84
C PRO A 207 -9.15 6.98 -3.61
N GLU A 208 -8.76 6.25 -2.57
CA GLU A 208 -7.38 5.92 -2.20
C GLU A 208 -7.14 4.40 -2.23
N TYR A 209 -7.52 3.73 -3.33
CA TYR A 209 -7.45 2.27 -3.46
C TYR A 209 -6.00 1.73 -3.38
N ARG A 210 -5.59 1.26 -2.18
CA ARG A 210 -4.25 0.71 -1.85
C ARG A 210 -4.17 -0.82 -1.68
N GLN A 211 -5.27 -1.56 -1.84
CA GLN A 211 -5.21 -3.03 -1.86
C GLN A 211 -4.53 -3.55 -3.16
N PRO A 212 -4.05 -4.81 -3.19
CA PRO A 212 -3.56 -5.48 -4.39
C PRO A 212 -4.30 -5.22 -5.72
N ILE A 213 -3.59 -4.69 -6.73
CA ILE A 213 -3.97 -4.96 -8.13
C ILE A 213 -3.57 -6.40 -8.45
N GLN A 214 -4.56 -7.18 -8.85
CA GLN A 214 -4.37 -8.53 -9.35
C GLN A 214 -4.47 -8.53 -10.87
N ILE A 215 -3.52 -9.21 -11.52
CA ILE A 215 -3.56 -9.51 -12.95
C ILE A 215 -3.72 -11.01 -13.15
N ILE A 216 -4.59 -11.41 -14.07
CA ILE A 216 -4.80 -12.82 -14.44
C ILE A 216 -4.37 -13.00 -15.90
N GLY A 217 -3.64 -14.09 -16.18
CA GLY A 217 -3.37 -14.57 -17.54
C GLY A 217 -3.88 -16.00 -17.74
N VAL A 218 -4.73 -16.19 -18.75
CA VAL A 218 -5.26 -17.51 -19.17
C VAL A 218 -4.52 -17.99 -20.42
N SER A 219 -4.27 -19.31 -20.53
CA SER A 219 -3.92 -20.10 -21.73
C SER A 219 -2.88 -19.54 -22.73
N THR A 220 -2.06 -18.57 -22.32
CA THR A 220 -1.10 -17.82 -23.16
C THR A 220 0.33 -17.85 -22.60
N GLY A 221 0.65 -18.81 -21.72
CA GLY A 221 1.93 -18.82 -21.00
C GLY A 221 2.08 -17.70 -19.97
N GLY A 222 1.00 -16.96 -19.68
CA GLY A 222 1.05 -15.72 -18.88
C GLY A 222 1.85 -14.60 -19.55
N MET A 223 2.12 -14.70 -20.87
CA MET A 223 3.18 -13.94 -21.55
C MET A 223 2.97 -12.42 -21.60
N PRO A 224 1.73 -11.90 -21.56
CA PRO A 224 1.52 -10.47 -21.28
C PRO A 224 1.07 -10.19 -19.84
N ALA A 225 0.68 -11.18 -19.03
CA ALA A 225 0.12 -10.96 -17.69
C ALA A 225 1.18 -10.51 -16.67
N ILE A 226 2.26 -11.27 -16.49
CA ILE A 226 3.35 -10.85 -15.58
C ILE A 226 4.19 -9.71 -16.18
N ASP A 227 4.27 -9.65 -17.51
CA ASP A 227 4.99 -8.60 -18.22
C ASP A 227 4.27 -7.25 -18.13
N VAL A 228 2.93 -7.22 -18.14
CA VAL A 228 2.15 -6.03 -17.78
C VAL A 228 2.29 -5.73 -16.29
N ALA A 229 2.25 -6.70 -15.38
CA ALA A 229 2.46 -6.46 -13.94
C ALA A 229 3.80 -5.74 -13.69
N LEU A 230 4.91 -6.31 -14.18
CA LEU A 230 6.25 -5.71 -14.08
C LEU A 230 6.33 -4.34 -14.78
N ARG A 231 5.64 -4.16 -15.91
CA ARG A 231 5.60 -2.87 -16.63
C ARG A 231 4.83 -1.80 -15.88
N LEU A 232 3.68 -2.11 -15.28
CA LEU A 232 2.93 -1.18 -14.44
C LEU A 232 3.80 -0.73 -13.27
N ASN A 233 4.40 -1.67 -12.53
CA ASN A 233 5.27 -1.41 -11.38
C ASN A 233 6.56 -0.62 -11.74
N THR A 234 6.94 -0.60 -13.03
CA THR A 234 8.10 0.17 -13.52
C THR A 234 7.69 1.58 -13.99
N ILE A 235 6.49 1.74 -14.54
CA ILE A 235 6.00 3.02 -15.10
C ILE A 235 5.35 3.88 -14.01
N TYR A 236 4.49 3.28 -13.19
CA TYR A 236 3.77 3.99 -12.15
C TYR A 236 4.54 3.88 -10.83
N ARG A 237 4.98 5.03 -10.31
CA ARG A 237 5.65 5.13 -9.00
C ARG A 237 4.67 5.23 -7.84
N ASP A 238 3.41 5.52 -8.14
CA ASP A 238 2.30 5.54 -7.18
C ASP A 238 1.82 4.09 -6.96
N PRO A 239 1.98 3.52 -5.76
CA PRO A 239 1.69 2.10 -5.52
C PRO A 239 0.23 1.69 -5.74
N ARG A 240 -0.73 2.63 -5.80
CA ARG A 240 -2.14 2.36 -6.12
C ARG A 240 -2.34 1.77 -7.52
N TYR A 241 -1.34 1.88 -8.39
CA TYR A 241 -1.36 1.34 -9.76
C TYR A 241 -0.44 0.12 -9.97
N ASN A 242 0.14 -0.41 -8.88
CA ASN A 242 1.09 -1.51 -8.95
C ASN A 242 0.43 -2.87 -8.71
N ALA A 243 0.74 -3.82 -9.59
CA ALA A 243 0.30 -5.21 -9.48
C ALA A 243 1.27 -6.02 -8.61
N ASN A 244 0.77 -6.49 -7.47
CA ASN A 244 1.50 -7.37 -6.55
C ASN A 244 0.95 -8.80 -6.52
N ARG A 245 -0.13 -9.11 -7.25
CA ARG A 245 -0.59 -10.50 -7.45
C ARG A 245 -0.73 -10.86 -8.93
N VAL A 246 -0.14 -11.97 -9.34
CA VAL A 246 -0.35 -12.55 -10.68
C VAL A 246 -0.91 -13.98 -10.58
N THR A 247 -2.06 -14.21 -11.21
CA THR A 247 -2.66 -15.54 -11.38
C THR A 247 -2.36 -16.08 -12.78
N TYR A 248 -1.88 -17.32 -12.83
CA TYR A 248 -1.75 -18.10 -14.04
C TYR A 248 -2.82 -19.19 -14.10
N CYS A 249 -3.63 -19.21 -15.15
CA CYS A 249 -4.47 -20.34 -15.50
C CYS A 249 -3.96 -20.95 -16.81
N ASP A 250 -3.50 -22.21 -16.79
CA ASP A 250 -3.01 -22.91 -18.00
C ASP A 250 -1.84 -22.18 -18.71
N ALA A 251 -0.90 -21.62 -17.94
CA ALA A 251 0.23 -20.85 -18.47
C ALA A 251 1.35 -21.72 -19.09
N ARG A 252 1.02 -22.43 -20.18
CA ARG A 252 1.92 -23.39 -20.85
C ARG A 252 2.69 -22.88 -22.06
N CYS A 253 2.22 -21.86 -22.77
CA CYS A 253 2.80 -21.45 -24.06
C CYS A 253 4.12 -20.64 -23.94
N ARG A 254 4.68 -20.48 -22.73
CA ARG A 254 5.97 -19.83 -22.47
C ARG A 254 6.93 -20.85 -21.85
N ASP A 255 8.21 -20.74 -22.14
CA ASP A 255 9.21 -21.64 -21.54
C ASP A 255 9.35 -21.42 -20.03
N LYS A 256 9.57 -22.52 -19.28
CA LYS A 256 9.59 -22.50 -17.82
C LYS A 256 10.75 -21.65 -17.25
N THR A 257 11.85 -21.49 -17.97
CA THR A 257 13.03 -20.74 -17.51
C THR A 257 12.78 -19.23 -17.54
N THR A 258 12.30 -18.69 -18.66
CA THR A 258 11.89 -17.28 -18.77
C THR A 258 10.78 -16.96 -17.78
N GLN A 259 9.79 -17.85 -17.64
CA GLN A 259 8.67 -17.61 -16.72
C GLN A 259 9.12 -17.57 -15.26
N LEU A 260 10.02 -18.47 -14.82
CA LEU A 260 10.56 -18.43 -13.45
C LEU A 260 11.38 -17.15 -13.21
N ALA A 261 12.23 -16.73 -14.16
CA ALA A 261 13.00 -15.49 -14.04
C ALA A 261 12.10 -14.22 -13.94
N LEU A 262 10.88 -14.26 -14.49
CA LEU A 262 9.89 -13.20 -14.34
C LEU A 262 9.17 -13.27 -12.99
N VAL A 263 8.82 -14.47 -12.50
CA VAL A 263 8.27 -14.68 -11.15
C VAL A 263 9.25 -14.18 -10.09
N ASP A 264 10.52 -14.55 -10.17
CA ASP A 264 11.56 -14.10 -9.22
C ASP A 264 11.71 -12.57 -9.23
N ARG A 265 11.68 -11.95 -10.41
CA ARG A 265 11.69 -10.48 -10.55
C ARG A 265 10.45 -9.83 -9.94
N LEU A 266 9.28 -10.46 -10.00
CA LEU A 266 8.06 -9.91 -9.39
C LEU A 266 8.12 -10.05 -7.87
N VAL A 267 8.37 -11.25 -7.34
CA VAL A 267 8.37 -11.57 -5.89
C VAL A 267 9.49 -10.85 -5.12
N ALA A 268 10.61 -10.54 -5.78
CA ALA A 268 11.66 -9.69 -5.20
C ALA A 268 11.19 -8.25 -4.92
N ASN A 269 10.21 -7.74 -5.68
CA ASN A 269 9.61 -6.44 -5.45
C ASN A 269 8.47 -6.52 -4.42
N SER A 270 8.09 -5.37 -3.88
CA SER A 270 6.96 -5.20 -2.97
C SER A 270 6.25 -3.87 -3.22
N VAL A 271 5.00 -3.75 -2.80
CA VAL A 271 4.10 -2.62 -3.12
C VAL A 271 3.48 -2.09 -1.83
N GLU A 272 3.77 -0.83 -1.45
CA GLU A 272 3.62 -0.33 -0.06
C GLU A 272 4.13 -1.38 0.94
N GLY A 273 5.43 -1.65 0.84
CA GLY A 273 6.06 -2.96 0.63
C GLY A 273 5.43 -4.28 1.10
N GLU A 274 4.12 -4.49 0.93
CA GLU A 274 3.51 -5.82 0.95
C GLU A 274 4.13 -6.68 -0.16
N PRO A 275 4.52 -7.95 0.12
CA PRO A 275 5.15 -8.83 -0.87
C PRO A 275 4.33 -8.99 -2.14
N CYS A 276 5.00 -9.01 -3.30
CA CYS A 276 4.37 -9.52 -4.51
C CYS A 276 4.38 -11.05 -4.51
N TRP A 277 3.32 -11.68 -5.03
CA TRP A 277 3.18 -13.13 -5.10
C TRP A 277 2.47 -13.62 -6.36
N VAL A 278 2.58 -14.92 -6.60
CA VAL A 278 2.11 -15.61 -7.80
C VAL A 278 1.32 -16.86 -7.42
N ASP A 279 0.23 -17.13 -8.13
CA ASP A 279 -0.49 -18.41 -8.07
C ASP A 279 -0.62 -19.05 -9.46
N SER A 280 -0.52 -20.38 -9.51
CA SER A 280 -0.39 -21.14 -10.75
C SER A 280 -1.29 -22.38 -10.78
N TYR A 281 -2.32 -22.32 -11.61
CA TYR A 281 -3.29 -23.37 -11.88
C TYR A 281 -2.92 -24.10 -13.19
N ASP A 282 -2.03 -25.09 -13.07
CA ASP A 282 -1.47 -25.84 -14.21
C ASP A 282 -1.04 -27.27 -13.83
N SER A 283 -1.33 -28.23 -14.70
CA SER A 283 -0.92 -29.62 -14.58
C SER A 283 0.53 -29.95 -15.04
N THR A 284 1.48 -29.00 -15.01
CA THR A 284 2.93 -29.30 -15.18
C THR A 284 3.66 -29.53 -13.85
N GLY A 285 2.95 -29.44 -12.72
CA GLY A 285 3.51 -29.65 -11.39
C GLY A 285 4.03 -28.36 -10.74
N PRO A 286 4.71 -28.46 -9.59
CA PRO A 286 5.00 -27.31 -8.74
C PRO A 286 6.01 -26.32 -9.34
N TRP A 287 5.86 -25.07 -8.90
CA TRP A 287 6.65 -23.89 -9.27
C TRP A 287 7.27 -23.27 -8.00
N PRO A 288 8.61 -23.06 -7.96
CA PRO A 288 9.22 -22.23 -6.93
C PRO A 288 8.59 -20.84 -6.87
N ASN A 289 8.55 -20.26 -5.67
CA ASN A 289 8.10 -18.88 -5.41
C ASN A 289 6.65 -18.58 -5.86
N ALA A 290 5.81 -19.62 -6.04
CA ALA A 290 4.40 -19.51 -6.40
C ALA A 290 3.52 -20.55 -5.69
N LEU A 291 2.28 -20.18 -5.37
CA LEU A 291 1.22 -21.10 -4.95
C LEU A 291 0.92 -22.06 -6.11
N SER A 292 1.15 -23.36 -5.92
CA SER A 292 1.08 -24.35 -7.00
C SER A 292 -0.18 -25.21 -6.91
N VAL A 293 -0.95 -25.28 -8.00
CA VAL A 293 -2.18 -26.07 -8.06
C VAL A 293 -2.22 -26.93 -9.32
N TYR A 294 -2.12 -28.23 -9.11
CA TYR A 294 -2.13 -29.26 -10.12
C TYR A 294 -3.56 -29.62 -10.55
N CYS A 295 -3.85 -29.58 -11.85
CA CYS A 295 -5.20 -29.82 -12.40
C CYS A 295 -5.26 -31.13 -13.24
N PRO A 296 -5.30 -32.33 -12.64
CA PRO A 296 -5.10 -33.61 -13.34
C PRO A 296 -6.17 -34.02 -14.36
N LEU A 297 -7.43 -33.63 -14.17
CA LEU A 297 -8.58 -34.23 -14.87
C LEU A 297 -9.25 -33.31 -15.91
N VAL A 298 -8.55 -32.25 -16.34
CA VAL A 298 -9.19 -31.08 -16.98
C VAL A 298 -8.42 -30.62 -18.22
N PRO A 299 -9.06 -30.58 -19.42
CA PRO A 299 -8.46 -29.96 -20.60
C PRO A 299 -8.25 -28.46 -20.38
N HIS A 300 -7.03 -27.98 -20.59
CA HIS A 300 -6.58 -26.58 -20.78
C HIS A 300 -7.60 -25.48 -20.40
N ALA A 301 -8.52 -25.15 -21.32
CA ALA A 301 -9.58 -24.15 -21.17
C ALA A 301 -10.45 -24.24 -19.89
N LYS A 302 -10.46 -25.38 -19.19
CA LYS A 302 -11.25 -25.57 -17.96
C LYS A 302 -10.60 -25.05 -16.68
N ALA A 303 -9.32 -24.67 -16.68
CA ALA A 303 -8.69 -24.02 -15.53
C ALA A 303 -9.35 -22.66 -15.24
N GLY A 304 -9.55 -21.82 -16.26
CA GLY A 304 -10.29 -20.55 -16.14
C GLY A 304 -11.77 -20.74 -15.78
N ASN A 305 -12.42 -21.77 -16.32
CA ASN A 305 -13.79 -22.13 -15.91
C ASN A 305 -13.85 -22.47 -14.41
N TRP A 306 -13.00 -23.38 -13.93
CA TRP A 306 -12.92 -23.73 -12.51
C TRP A 306 -12.68 -22.51 -11.60
N TYR A 307 -11.78 -21.60 -12.01
CA TYR A 307 -11.50 -20.38 -11.28
C TYR A 307 -12.76 -19.53 -11.10
N ARG A 308 -13.54 -19.34 -12.19
CA ARG A 308 -14.86 -18.67 -12.15
C ARG A 308 -15.86 -19.39 -11.24
N GLU A 309 -16.04 -20.70 -11.40
CA GLU A 309 -17.05 -21.45 -10.62
C GLU A 309 -16.75 -21.41 -9.11
N SER A 310 -15.46 -21.38 -8.73
CA SER A 310 -15.05 -21.27 -7.32
C SER A 310 -15.51 -19.98 -6.63
N LEU A 311 -15.80 -18.93 -7.40
CA LEU A 311 -16.29 -17.62 -6.92
C LEU A 311 -17.81 -17.56 -6.70
N VAL A 312 -18.55 -18.61 -7.12
CA VAL A 312 -20.02 -18.69 -7.00
C VAL A 312 -20.52 -19.96 -6.32
N SER A 313 -19.72 -21.04 -6.29
CA SER A 313 -20.07 -22.30 -5.62
C SER A 313 -19.68 -22.28 -4.14
N ALA A 314 -20.70 -22.29 -3.26
CA ALA A 314 -20.52 -22.27 -1.80
C ALA A 314 -19.79 -23.52 -1.23
N ASP A 315 -19.76 -24.63 -1.98
CA ASP A 315 -18.95 -25.81 -1.62
C ASP A 315 -17.47 -25.62 -1.97
N MET A 316 -17.16 -24.84 -3.02
CA MET A 316 -15.80 -24.52 -3.45
C MET A 316 -15.16 -23.42 -2.57
N GLY A 317 -15.96 -22.53 -2.00
CA GLY A 317 -15.49 -21.52 -1.03
C GLY A 317 -15.05 -22.06 0.35
N LYS A 318 -15.09 -23.38 0.58
CA LYS A 318 -14.79 -23.99 1.88
C LYS A 318 -13.29 -24.15 2.12
N PHE A 319 -12.86 -23.84 3.34
CA PHE A 319 -11.54 -24.21 3.85
C PHE A 319 -11.55 -25.68 4.28
N ASN A 320 -10.55 -26.43 3.83
CA ASN A 320 -10.44 -27.87 3.96
C ASN A 320 -9.03 -28.23 4.45
N ASP A 321 -8.81 -28.13 5.77
CA ASP A 321 -7.55 -28.46 6.48
C ASP A 321 -6.27 -27.71 6.04
N GLY A 322 -6.39 -26.54 5.40
CA GLY A 322 -5.28 -25.79 4.80
C GLY A 322 -5.30 -25.78 3.27
N VAL A 323 -6.24 -26.52 2.69
CA VAL A 323 -6.58 -26.47 1.28
C VAL A 323 -7.79 -25.58 1.07
N VAL A 324 -7.81 -24.83 -0.03
CA VAL A 324 -8.96 -24.02 -0.46
C VAL A 324 -9.40 -24.46 -1.85
N ALA A 325 -10.70 -24.66 -2.05
CA ALA A 325 -11.25 -25.10 -3.33
C ALA A 325 -11.46 -23.98 -4.38
N GLY A 326 -10.56 -22.99 -4.38
CA GLY A 326 -10.38 -22.01 -5.45
C GLY A 326 -10.46 -20.56 -5.01
N ALA A 327 -9.97 -19.69 -5.91
CA ALA A 327 -10.02 -18.23 -5.87
C ALA A 327 -10.09 -17.61 -4.46
N TYR A 328 -9.08 -17.87 -3.62
CA TYR A 328 -9.07 -17.25 -2.29
C TYR A 328 -8.83 -15.76 -2.42
N TRP A 329 -9.97 -15.07 -2.31
CA TRP A 329 -10.10 -13.65 -2.07
C TRP A 329 -9.45 -12.78 -3.15
N SER A 330 -9.53 -13.25 -4.41
CA SER A 330 -9.34 -12.41 -5.58
C SER A 330 -10.49 -11.41 -5.73
N VAL A 331 -10.17 -10.12 -5.57
CA VAL A 331 -11.01 -8.94 -5.86
C VAL A 331 -12.27 -8.73 -4.99
N VAL A 332 -13.10 -9.75 -4.75
CA VAL A 332 -14.49 -9.59 -4.23
C VAL A 332 -14.78 -10.37 -2.93
N GLY A 333 -13.81 -11.09 -2.36
CA GLY A 333 -13.98 -11.85 -1.11
C GLY A 333 -13.48 -11.15 0.16
N PRO A 334 -13.96 -11.53 1.36
CA PRO A 334 -13.70 -10.83 2.64
C PRO A 334 -12.34 -11.17 3.29
N GLY A 335 -11.24 -10.91 2.59
CA GLY A 335 -9.89 -11.06 3.14
C GLY A 335 -8.80 -11.13 2.07
N LYS A 336 -8.55 -10.07 1.32
CA LYS A 336 -7.75 -10.09 0.07
C LYS A 336 -6.22 -10.09 0.33
N ASN A 337 -5.84 -10.82 1.38
CA ASN A 337 -4.79 -10.48 2.34
C ASN A 337 -3.92 -11.70 2.71
N LEU A 338 -3.95 -12.77 1.90
CA LEU A 338 -3.04 -13.91 2.07
C LEU A 338 -1.69 -13.56 1.45
N GLN A 339 -0.63 -13.67 2.26
CA GLN A 339 0.76 -13.51 1.84
C GLN A 339 1.54 -14.80 2.09
N LEU A 340 2.32 -15.23 1.10
CA LEU A 340 3.22 -16.38 1.25
C LEU A 340 4.51 -15.97 1.95
N ALA A 341 5.08 -16.89 2.73
CA ALA A 341 6.37 -16.71 3.40
C ALA A 341 7.48 -16.31 2.39
N PRO A 342 8.23 -15.21 2.60
CA PRO A 342 9.31 -14.78 1.72
C PRO A 342 10.58 -15.63 1.93
N ALA A 343 10.51 -16.92 1.63
CA ALA A 343 11.58 -17.90 1.81
C ALA A 343 11.92 -18.62 0.48
N PRO A 344 12.68 -17.98 -0.43
CA PRO A 344 12.98 -18.52 -1.75
C PRO A 344 13.50 -19.96 -1.72
N GLY A 345 12.82 -20.85 -2.45
CA GLY A 345 13.18 -22.26 -2.58
C GLY A 345 12.99 -23.14 -1.33
N ARG A 346 12.43 -22.64 -0.21
CA ARG A 346 12.39 -23.41 1.06
C ARG A 346 11.15 -24.29 1.26
N GLN A 347 10.06 -24.00 0.54
CA GLN A 347 8.95 -24.95 0.29
C GLN A 347 8.02 -24.41 -0.80
N ILE A 348 7.22 -25.30 -1.38
CA ILE A 348 6.17 -24.96 -2.34
C ILE A 348 4.84 -25.43 -1.74
N TYR A 349 3.88 -24.51 -1.58
CA TYR A 349 2.50 -24.88 -1.23
C TYR A 349 1.86 -25.52 -2.47
N SER A 350 1.63 -26.84 -2.41
CA SER A 350 1.24 -27.63 -3.57
C SER A 350 -0.06 -28.39 -3.33
N PHE A 351 -1.05 -28.11 -4.17
CA PHE A 351 -2.41 -28.66 -4.08
C PHE A 351 -2.80 -29.32 -5.40
N GLN A 352 -3.84 -30.17 -5.37
CA GLN A 352 -4.43 -30.76 -6.58
C GLN A 352 -5.95 -30.59 -6.62
N TRP A 353 -6.49 -30.42 -7.82
CA TRP A 353 -7.93 -30.44 -8.06
C TRP A 353 -8.44 -31.85 -8.37
N SER A 354 -9.49 -32.26 -7.68
CA SER A 354 -10.10 -33.59 -7.75
C SER A 354 -11.59 -33.47 -8.08
N GLY A 355 -11.99 -33.88 -9.29
CA GLY A 355 -13.38 -33.81 -9.78
C GLY A 355 -13.61 -32.78 -10.90
N SER A 356 -14.85 -32.29 -11.02
CA SER A 356 -15.29 -31.41 -12.11
C SER A 356 -14.98 -29.93 -11.82
N SER A 357 -15.15 -29.04 -12.81
CA SER A 357 -14.97 -27.59 -12.61
C SER A 357 -16.04 -26.94 -11.74
N THR A 358 -17.22 -27.56 -11.56
CA THR A 358 -18.36 -27.03 -10.78
C THR A 358 -18.61 -27.77 -9.47
N SER A 359 -18.07 -28.97 -9.31
CA SER A 359 -18.41 -29.90 -8.22
C SER A 359 -17.23 -30.79 -7.76
N GLY A 360 -16.00 -30.41 -8.11
CA GLY A 360 -14.80 -31.00 -7.53
C GLY A 360 -14.44 -30.41 -6.18
N ARG A 361 -13.30 -30.84 -5.63
CA ARG A 361 -12.67 -30.32 -4.42
C ARG A 361 -11.18 -30.19 -4.63
N MET A 362 -10.53 -29.40 -3.78
CA MET A 362 -9.08 -29.31 -3.73
C MET A 362 -8.53 -30.20 -2.60
N GLU A 363 -7.39 -30.83 -2.87
CA GLU A 363 -6.67 -31.76 -1.98
C GLU A 363 -5.17 -31.36 -1.92
N PHE A 364 -4.39 -31.89 -0.98
CA PHE A 364 -2.93 -31.70 -0.98
C PHE A 364 -2.27 -32.51 -2.11
N TYR A 365 -1.26 -31.94 -2.77
CA TYR A 365 -0.47 -32.64 -3.78
C TYR A 365 0.88 -33.07 -3.18
N HIS A 366 1.08 -34.37 -3.01
CA HIS A 366 2.31 -34.95 -2.44
C HIS A 366 2.71 -34.31 -1.09
N GLU A 367 1.82 -34.32 -0.08
CA GLU A 367 2.03 -33.68 1.23
C GLU A 367 3.35 -34.09 1.92
N SER A 368 3.83 -35.33 1.73
CA SER A 368 5.13 -35.80 2.25
C SER A 368 6.35 -35.06 1.66
N SER A 369 6.19 -34.36 0.54
CA SER A 369 7.18 -33.48 -0.09
C SER A 369 6.82 -31.99 0.05
N TYR A 370 5.53 -31.69 0.27
CA TYR A 370 4.97 -30.34 0.33
C TYR A 370 4.02 -30.19 1.54
N PRO A 371 4.52 -30.23 2.79
CA PRO A 371 3.69 -30.23 4.01
C PRO A 371 3.16 -28.84 4.42
N GLY A 372 3.19 -27.86 3.51
CA GLY A 372 2.74 -26.50 3.74
C GLY A 372 1.21 -26.42 3.85
N ARG A 373 0.70 -26.03 5.02
CA ARG A 373 -0.75 -25.91 5.29
C ARG A 373 -1.10 -24.46 5.61
N LEU A 374 -1.79 -23.80 4.67
CA LEU A 374 -2.15 -22.39 4.79
C LEU A 374 -3.07 -22.12 5.99
N PRO A 375 -3.01 -20.94 6.61
CA PRO A 375 -3.90 -20.56 7.71
C PRO A 375 -5.32 -20.25 7.20
N GLN A 376 -6.31 -20.42 8.07
CA GLN A 376 -7.72 -20.17 7.80
C GLN A 376 -8.06 -18.67 7.85
N PRO A 377 -9.07 -18.20 7.07
CA PRO A 377 -9.72 -16.91 7.22
C PRO A 377 -9.96 -16.47 8.67
N ILE A 378 -9.43 -15.31 9.00
CA ILE A 378 -9.63 -14.68 10.30
C ILE A 378 -11.06 -14.16 10.39
N THR A 379 -11.91 -14.88 11.11
CA THR A 379 -13.24 -14.40 11.48
C THR A 379 -13.12 -13.60 12.77
N LEU A 380 -13.09 -12.27 12.67
CA LEU A 380 -13.01 -11.38 13.84
C LEU A 380 -14.20 -11.60 14.79
N THR A 381 -13.93 -11.44 16.08
CA THR A 381 -14.88 -11.53 17.18
C THR A 381 -14.57 -10.41 18.17
N GLY A 382 -15.28 -9.30 18.02
CA GLY A 382 -15.14 -8.07 18.79
C GLY A 382 -16.34 -7.15 18.52
N PRO A 383 -16.23 -5.84 18.79
CA PRO A 383 -17.29 -4.88 18.47
C PRO A 383 -17.50 -4.78 16.95
N ALA A 384 -18.72 -4.42 16.53
CA ALA A 384 -19.06 -4.19 15.14
C ALA A 384 -18.43 -2.90 14.58
N GLU A 385 -18.41 -2.75 13.26
CA GLU A 385 -17.89 -1.55 12.60
C GLU A 385 -18.67 -0.30 13.03
N GLY A 386 -17.95 0.78 13.34
CA GLY A 386 -18.49 2.03 13.85
C GLY A 386 -18.85 2.02 15.34
N ALA A 387 -18.62 0.92 16.06
CA ALA A 387 -18.89 0.85 17.49
C ALA A 387 -18.02 1.82 18.31
N ALA A 388 -18.60 2.40 19.35
CA ALA A 388 -17.90 3.21 20.34
C ALA A 388 -17.34 2.32 21.46
N VAL A 389 -16.07 2.51 21.80
CA VAL A 389 -15.38 1.84 22.90
C VAL A 389 -15.02 2.89 23.95
N GLY A 390 -15.80 2.88 25.03
CA GLY A 390 -15.58 3.75 26.17
C GLY A 390 -14.50 3.24 27.13
N ALA A 391 -14.34 3.92 28.26
CA ALA A 391 -13.25 3.68 29.21
C ALA A 391 -13.11 2.25 29.78
N GLY A 392 -14.14 1.40 29.65
CA GLY A 392 -14.09 -0.03 29.99
C GLY A 392 -13.33 -0.92 28.98
N GLY A 393 -13.00 -0.39 27.81
CA GLY A 393 -12.30 -1.11 26.75
C GLY A 393 -13.15 -2.14 25.99
N ALA A 394 -12.49 -2.92 25.13
CA ALA A 394 -13.09 -4.00 24.36
C ALA A 394 -12.13 -5.19 24.20
N VAL A 395 -12.67 -6.42 24.14
CA VAL A 395 -11.90 -7.58 23.68
C VAL A 395 -11.91 -7.57 22.15
N LEU A 396 -10.73 -7.50 21.55
CA LEU A 396 -10.52 -7.47 20.11
C LEU A 396 -9.87 -8.78 19.68
N SER A 397 -10.69 -9.75 19.30
CA SER A 397 -10.28 -11.15 19.11
C SER A 397 -10.72 -11.71 17.76
N CYS A 398 -10.42 -12.98 17.50
CA CYS A 398 -10.94 -13.74 16.38
C CYS A 398 -11.26 -15.19 16.80
N ARG A 399 -12.06 -15.88 15.98
CA ARG A 399 -12.14 -17.34 16.04
C ARG A 399 -10.76 -17.93 15.78
N ASN A 400 -10.44 -19.05 16.44
CA ASN A 400 -9.18 -19.74 16.18
C ASN A 400 -9.10 -20.21 14.71
N SER A 401 -8.11 -19.70 13.98
CA SER A 401 -7.76 -20.13 12.64
C SER A 401 -7.12 -21.52 12.68
N GLN A 402 -7.65 -22.46 11.91
CA GLN A 402 -6.95 -23.71 11.64
C GLN A 402 -5.58 -23.45 10.97
N ASN A 403 -4.58 -24.28 11.29
CA ASN A 403 -3.17 -24.19 10.87
C ASN A 403 -2.38 -22.93 11.32
N ALA A 404 -3.00 -21.98 12.01
CA ALA A 404 -2.26 -20.85 12.58
C ALA A 404 -1.43 -21.29 13.80
N VAL A 405 -0.20 -20.79 13.89
CA VAL A 405 0.74 -21.01 15.01
C VAL A 405 1.05 -19.73 15.79
N GLY A 406 0.54 -18.58 15.31
CA GLY A 406 0.70 -17.29 15.95
C GLY A 406 -0.24 -16.25 15.36
N TYR A 407 -0.57 -15.24 16.17
CA TYR A 407 -1.54 -14.18 15.90
C TYR A 407 -0.98 -12.84 16.37
N GLN A 408 -1.30 -11.79 15.62
CA GLN A 408 -0.95 -10.39 15.88
C GLN A 408 -2.22 -9.54 15.81
N LEU A 409 -2.45 -8.70 16.82
CA LEU A 409 -3.48 -7.66 16.81
C LEU A 409 -2.86 -6.36 16.29
N LEU A 410 -3.39 -5.83 15.19
CA LEU A 410 -2.84 -4.68 14.48
C LEU A 410 -3.85 -3.52 14.47
N PHE A 411 -3.41 -2.29 14.73
CA PHE A 411 -4.22 -1.08 14.62
C PHE A 411 -3.67 -0.08 13.59
N GLY A 412 -4.56 0.74 13.02
CA GLY A 412 -4.26 1.80 12.06
C GLY A 412 -5.19 3.00 12.16
N ARG A 413 -4.79 4.12 11.55
CA ARG A 413 -5.64 5.34 11.39
C ARG A 413 -6.71 5.16 10.30
N ASP A 414 -6.46 4.25 9.38
CA ASP A 414 -7.24 3.93 8.19
C ASP A 414 -7.21 2.39 7.95
N PRO A 415 -8.06 1.83 7.06
CA PRO A 415 -8.14 0.38 6.85
C PRO A 415 -7.02 -0.22 5.99
N PHE A 416 -6.00 0.56 5.62
CA PHE A 416 -4.90 0.13 4.76
C PHE A 416 -3.55 0.10 5.50
N HIS A 417 -3.31 1.02 6.45
CA HIS A 417 -2.05 1.12 7.21
C HIS A 417 -2.22 0.70 8.68
N LEU A 418 -2.34 -0.61 8.93
CA LEU A 418 -2.43 -1.18 10.27
C LEU A 418 -1.04 -1.57 10.80
N THR A 419 -0.18 -0.57 10.97
CA THR A 419 1.24 -0.75 11.32
C THR A 419 1.52 -0.90 12.82
N TYR A 420 0.56 -0.57 13.69
CA TYR A 420 0.76 -0.68 15.14
C TYR A 420 0.44 -2.07 15.66
N LEU A 421 1.47 -2.82 16.04
CA LEU A 421 1.32 -4.08 16.78
C LEU A 421 0.89 -3.79 18.22
N ALA A 422 -0.37 -4.08 18.53
CA ALA A 422 -0.95 -3.94 19.86
C ALA A 422 -0.75 -5.17 20.75
N TRP A 423 -0.65 -6.37 20.14
CA TRP A 423 -0.49 -7.65 20.84
C TRP A 423 0.05 -8.74 19.91
N GLU A 424 0.86 -9.68 20.41
CA GLU A 424 1.23 -10.91 19.71
C GLU A 424 1.24 -12.13 20.64
N GLY A 425 0.87 -13.32 20.13
CA GLY A 425 0.94 -14.58 20.85
C GLY A 425 0.56 -15.81 20.01
N ALA A 426 0.59 -17.00 20.61
CA ALA A 426 0.36 -18.28 19.93
C ALA A 426 -1.13 -18.62 19.69
N THR A 427 -2.04 -17.93 20.37
CA THR A 427 -3.51 -18.08 20.29
C THR A 427 -4.14 -16.76 19.85
N PRO A 428 -5.44 -16.70 19.52
CA PRO A 428 -6.13 -15.42 19.43
C PRO A 428 -5.97 -14.60 20.73
N PRO A 429 -5.85 -13.25 20.65
CA PRO A 429 -5.86 -12.38 21.82
C PRO A 429 -7.19 -12.49 22.58
N ASN A 430 -7.15 -12.43 23.91
CA ASN A 430 -8.35 -12.47 24.77
C ASN A 430 -8.38 -11.36 25.83
N ASP A 431 -7.33 -10.55 25.90
CA ASP A 431 -7.21 -9.43 26.85
C ASP A 431 -8.13 -8.25 26.46
N VAL A 432 -8.51 -7.45 27.45
CA VAL A 432 -9.33 -6.24 27.21
C VAL A 432 -8.42 -5.08 26.82
N VAL A 433 -8.59 -4.56 25.60
CA VAL A 433 -7.91 -3.35 25.12
C VAL A 433 -8.64 -2.13 25.68
N THR A 434 -8.00 -1.44 26.62
CA THR A 434 -8.53 -0.25 27.31
C THR A 434 -7.92 1.07 26.86
N VAL A 435 -6.91 1.03 25.99
CA VAL A 435 -6.16 2.18 25.46
C VAL A 435 -5.98 2.00 23.96
N PHE A 436 -6.26 3.06 23.18
CA PHE A 436 -6.23 3.04 21.73
C PHE A 436 -5.27 4.11 21.18
N PRO A 437 -4.57 3.87 20.05
CA PRO A 437 -3.63 4.83 19.48
C PRO A 437 -4.32 6.01 18.77
N PHE A 438 -5.59 5.86 18.34
CA PHE A 438 -6.30 6.87 17.55
C PHE A 438 -7.78 7.00 17.98
N PRO A 439 -8.40 8.21 17.91
CA PRO A 439 -9.83 8.39 18.24
C PRO A 439 -10.77 7.64 17.30
N LYS A 440 -10.35 7.48 16.03
CA LYS A 440 -10.90 6.54 15.07
C LYS A 440 -9.83 5.49 14.80
N THR A 441 -9.95 4.32 15.44
CA THR A 441 -8.98 3.22 15.30
C THR A 441 -9.56 2.14 14.41
N TRP A 442 -8.87 1.80 13.33
CA TRP A 442 -9.11 0.57 12.59
C TRP A 442 -8.31 -0.56 13.22
N TRP A 443 -8.86 -1.78 13.26
CA TRP A 443 -8.19 -2.95 13.78
C TRP A 443 -8.36 -4.18 12.89
N THR A 444 -7.37 -5.06 12.89
CA THR A 444 -7.48 -6.42 12.33
C THR A 444 -6.63 -7.39 13.15
N ILE A 445 -6.81 -8.68 12.89
CA ILE A 445 -5.91 -9.73 13.38
C ILE A 445 -5.25 -10.41 12.18
N LYS A 446 -3.93 -10.53 12.24
CA LYS A 446 -3.07 -11.23 11.29
C LYS A 446 -2.60 -12.53 11.94
N ALA A 447 -2.79 -13.67 11.30
CA ALA A 447 -2.26 -14.96 11.77
C ALA A 447 -1.19 -15.48 10.81
N ARG A 448 -0.30 -16.35 11.30
CA ARG A 448 0.75 -17.02 10.54
C ARG A 448 0.68 -18.53 10.65
N ASP A 449 1.08 -19.25 9.60
CA ASP A 449 1.36 -20.69 9.67
C ASP A 449 2.79 -20.99 10.17
N LEU A 450 3.12 -22.29 10.26
CA LEU A 450 4.42 -22.79 10.70
C LEU A 450 5.61 -22.32 9.85
N TYR A 451 5.38 -21.89 8.61
CA TYR A 451 6.41 -21.52 7.65
C TYR A 451 6.53 -20.00 7.45
N GLY A 452 5.62 -19.22 8.05
CA GLY A 452 5.62 -17.76 8.00
C GLY A 452 4.66 -17.16 6.95
N SER A 453 3.81 -17.95 6.31
CA SER A 453 2.75 -17.41 5.44
C SER A 453 1.64 -16.84 6.32
N THR A 454 1.14 -15.65 5.98
CA THR A 454 0.23 -14.88 6.84
C THR A 454 -1.09 -14.54 6.17
N ILE A 455 -2.16 -14.45 6.96
CA ILE A 455 -3.50 -14.04 6.50
C ILE A 455 -4.11 -13.10 7.54
N HIS A 456 -4.81 -12.06 7.11
CA HIS A 456 -5.56 -11.18 8.03
C HIS A 456 -6.99 -10.89 7.54
N ALA A 457 -7.86 -10.57 8.50
CA ALA A 457 -9.21 -10.13 8.19
C ALA A 457 -9.19 -8.77 7.48
N ASP A 458 -10.27 -8.47 6.75
CA ASP A 458 -10.54 -7.08 6.36
C ASP A 458 -10.77 -6.23 7.63
N PRO A 459 -10.10 -5.07 7.78
CA PRO A 459 -10.12 -4.30 9.04
C PRO A 459 -11.47 -3.69 9.40
N VAL A 460 -11.74 -3.59 10.71
CA VAL A 460 -12.96 -3.03 11.28
C VAL A 460 -12.67 -1.70 11.96
N CYS A 461 -13.51 -0.69 11.73
CA CYS A 461 -13.38 0.62 12.37
C CYS A 461 -14.06 0.70 13.73
N LEU A 462 -13.43 1.35 14.71
CA LEU A 462 -13.97 1.69 16.02
C LEU A 462 -13.78 3.19 16.30
N THR A 463 -14.58 3.74 17.23
CA THR A 463 -14.33 5.05 17.84
C THR A 463 -13.99 4.86 19.32
N ALA A 464 -12.91 5.47 19.80
CA ALA A 464 -12.37 5.22 21.14
C ALA A 464 -12.36 6.49 22.00
N GLU A 465 -12.80 6.37 23.26
CA GLU A 465 -12.71 7.45 24.26
C GLU A 465 -11.31 7.54 24.88
N ASN A 466 -10.72 6.40 25.25
CA ASN A 466 -9.38 6.31 25.85
C ASN A 466 -8.30 6.29 24.77
N VAL A 467 -7.80 7.46 24.38
CA VAL A 467 -6.77 7.60 23.34
C VAL A 467 -5.42 8.01 23.93
N VAL A 468 -4.35 7.31 23.54
CA VAL A 468 -2.96 7.76 23.69
C VAL A 468 -2.42 7.99 22.27
N PRO A 469 -2.41 9.24 21.76
CA PRO A 469 -2.17 9.51 20.35
C PRO A 469 -0.81 9.02 19.85
N GLN A 470 -0.81 8.15 18.84
CA GLN A 470 0.43 7.84 18.11
C GLN A 470 0.72 8.93 17.08
N THR A 471 1.55 9.89 17.48
CA THR A 471 2.07 10.96 16.62
C THR A 471 3.48 10.65 16.12
N ILE A 472 3.72 11.06 14.87
CA ILE A 472 5.04 11.33 14.31
C ILE A 472 5.06 12.84 14.13
N GLU A 473 5.83 13.57 14.94
CA GLU A 473 5.86 15.03 14.94
C GLU A 473 7.26 15.54 14.64
N ASN A 474 7.38 16.50 13.71
CA ASN A 474 8.58 17.33 13.62
C ASN A 474 8.47 18.47 14.63
N SER A 475 9.12 18.35 15.80
CA SER A 475 9.01 19.35 16.88
C SER A 475 9.62 20.73 16.55
N GLY A 476 10.35 20.87 15.44
CA GLY A 476 10.80 22.17 14.94
C GLY A 476 9.71 22.95 14.19
N THR A 477 8.65 22.27 13.73
CA THR A 477 7.53 22.84 12.94
C THR A 477 6.15 22.53 13.53
N SER A 478 6.06 21.65 14.54
CA SER A 478 4.84 21.01 15.05
C SER A 478 3.97 20.34 13.97
N GLN A 479 4.55 20.02 12.81
CA GLN A 479 3.87 19.29 11.75
C GLN A 479 3.83 17.79 12.08
N THR A 480 2.66 17.18 11.94
CA THR A 480 2.45 15.73 12.12
C THR A 480 2.37 14.98 10.80
N TYR A 481 2.89 13.76 10.76
CA TYR A 481 3.00 12.93 9.55
C TYR A 481 2.22 11.61 9.68
N ALA A 482 2.02 10.89 8.57
CA ALA A 482 1.43 9.55 8.55
C ALA A 482 2.50 8.46 8.63
N ALA A 483 3.64 8.65 7.95
CA ALA A 483 4.80 7.75 8.00
C ALA A 483 6.12 8.46 8.36
N ILE A 484 7.04 7.75 9.00
CA ILE A 484 8.31 8.34 9.47
C ILE A 484 9.19 8.76 8.29
N GLN A 485 9.13 8.03 7.17
CA GLN A 485 9.85 8.40 5.96
C GLN A 485 9.33 9.71 5.34
N GLU A 486 8.04 10.05 5.50
CA GLU A 486 7.50 11.37 5.09
C GLU A 486 8.06 12.48 5.98
N ALA A 487 8.09 12.26 7.29
CA ALA A 487 8.66 13.19 8.25
C ALA A 487 10.14 13.47 7.95
N ILE A 488 10.92 12.41 7.64
CA ILE A 488 12.31 12.52 7.17
C ILE A 488 12.40 13.23 5.82
N ASN A 489 11.50 12.94 4.86
CA ASN A 489 11.50 13.61 3.55
C ASN A 489 11.25 15.12 3.68
N ALA A 490 10.37 15.55 4.60
CA ALA A 490 10.02 16.95 4.83
C ALA A 490 10.95 17.71 5.79
N ALA A 491 11.64 17.02 6.70
CA ALA A 491 12.53 17.61 7.69
C ALA A 491 13.70 18.41 7.07
N HIS A 492 14.10 19.47 7.76
CA HIS A 492 15.31 20.25 7.45
C HIS A 492 16.50 19.75 8.27
N GLU A 493 17.69 20.31 7.97
CA GLU A 493 18.92 19.99 8.68
C GLU A 493 18.81 20.30 10.17
N GLY A 494 18.80 19.24 10.97
CA GLY A 494 18.81 19.34 12.42
C GLY A 494 17.48 19.38 13.15
N ASP A 495 16.37 19.20 12.43
CA ASP A 495 15.05 18.95 13.02
C ASP A 495 15.05 17.73 13.96
N GLN A 496 14.06 17.66 14.84
CA GLN A 496 13.79 16.45 15.63
C GLN A 496 12.45 15.85 15.25
N ILE A 497 12.48 14.65 14.67
CA ILE A 497 11.31 13.79 14.50
C ILE A 497 11.10 13.01 15.80
N VAL A 498 9.98 13.30 16.46
CA VAL A 498 9.59 12.71 17.74
C VAL A 498 8.49 11.68 17.47
N LEU A 499 8.71 10.48 17.98
CA LEU A 499 7.80 9.35 17.88
C LEU A 499 7.10 9.12 19.23
N ALA A 500 5.77 9.06 19.19
CA ALA A 500 4.99 8.52 20.30
C ALA A 500 5.31 7.02 20.53
N PRO A 501 5.05 6.49 21.75
CA PRO A 501 5.16 5.06 22.03
C PRO A 501 4.35 4.22 21.04
N GLY A 502 5.01 3.31 20.34
CA GLY A 502 4.41 2.46 19.33
C GLY A 502 5.38 1.48 18.70
N VAL A 503 4.87 0.33 18.28
CA VAL A 503 5.54 -0.48 17.26
C VAL A 503 5.23 0.15 15.90
N TRP A 504 6.28 0.57 15.22
CA TRP A 504 6.25 1.23 13.92
C TRP A 504 6.86 0.26 12.91
N GLN A 505 6.03 -0.47 12.17
CA GLN A 505 6.50 -1.40 11.14
C GLN A 505 6.66 -0.68 9.79
N TYR A 506 7.78 -0.92 9.11
CA TYR A 506 8.05 -0.46 7.75
C TYR A 506 8.33 -1.63 6.84
N LEU A 507 8.34 -1.34 5.54
CA LEU A 507 8.53 -2.30 4.48
C LEU A 507 9.64 -1.74 3.60
N GLY A 508 10.74 -2.48 3.45
CA GLY A 508 12.06 -1.93 3.17
C GLY A 508 12.76 -1.35 4.41
N ASN A 509 13.27 -0.12 4.29
CA ASN A 509 14.36 0.41 5.10
C ASN A 509 14.18 1.93 5.29
N LEU A 510 14.32 2.43 6.53
CA LEU A 510 14.16 3.84 6.86
C LEU A 510 15.44 4.62 6.52
N ASP A 511 15.45 5.34 5.39
CA ASP A 511 16.61 6.05 4.87
C ASP A 511 16.57 7.54 5.22
N PHE A 512 17.64 8.01 5.87
CA PHE A 512 17.83 9.41 6.25
C PHE A 512 18.19 10.33 5.07
N LYS A 513 18.56 9.77 3.90
CA LYS A 513 18.80 10.51 2.65
C LYS A 513 19.78 11.68 2.79
N GLY A 514 20.85 11.49 3.57
CA GLY A 514 21.86 12.51 3.83
C GLY A 514 21.53 13.50 4.95
N LYS A 515 20.38 13.40 5.63
CA LYS A 515 19.94 14.47 6.55
C LYS A 515 20.48 14.33 7.98
N GLY A 516 21.06 15.40 8.51
CA GLY A 516 21.59 15.53 9.88
C GLY A 516 20.54 15.74 10.98
N LEU A 517 19.38 15.09 10.86
CA LEU A 517 18.26 15.21 11.81
C LEU A 517 18.38 14.24 13.00
N THR A 518 17.57 14.48 14.03
CA THR A 518 17.38 13.55 15.16
C THR A 518 16.07 12.80 15.00
N LEU A 519 16.10 11.47 15.08
CA LEU A 519 14.92 10.63 15.30
C LEU A 519 14.93 10.14 16.75
N ARG A 520 13.84 10.36 17.49
CA ARG A 520 13.76 9.98 18.91
C ARG A 520 12.35 9.56 19.36
N SER A 521 12.28 8.80 20.45
CA SER A 521 11.00 8.60 21.17
C SER A 521 10.60 9.85 21.95
N ALA A 522 9.35 9.91 22.39
CA ALA A 522 8.78 11.03 23.15
C ALA A 522 9.58 11.40 24.41
N ASP A 523 9.95 10.40 25.22
CA ASP A 523 10.93 10.53 26.32
C ASP A 523 12.02 9.43 26.21
N PRO A 524 13.20 9.78 25.68
CA PRO A 524 14.35 8.88 25.58
C PRO A 524 14.95 8.42 26.91
N ASN A 525 14.46 8.90 28.06
CA ASN A 525 15.01 8.60 29.38
C ASN A 525 14.13 7.62 30.18
N ASP A 526 12.83 7.49 29.87
CA ASP A 526 12.02 6.41 30.42
C ASP A 526 12.20 5.13 29.58
N ALA A 527 12.83 4.13 30.17
CA ALA A 527 13.03 2.82 29.57
C ALA A 527 11.71 2.15 29.10
N ARG A 528 10.55 2.52 29.68
CA ARG A 528 9.24 2.06 29.17
C ARG A 528 8.87 2.71 27.84
N VAL A 529 9.14 4.01 27.68
CA VAL A 529 8.90 4.74 26.43
C VAL A 529 9.88 4.28 25.34
N VAL A 530 11.16 4.07 25.69
CA VAL A 530 12.15 3.46 24.79
C VAL A 530 11.74 2.05 24.36
N GLY A 531 11.36 1.19 25.31
CA GLY A 531 10.93 -0.19 25.03
C GLY A 531 9.62 -0.29 24.25
N ALA A 532 8.72 0.68 24.41
CA ALA A 532 7.47 0.76 23.67
C ALA A 532 7.61 1.45 22.30
N THR A 533 8.71 2.17 22.03
CA THR A 533 8.96 2.84 20.74
C THR A 533 9.86 1.95 19.88
N VAL A 534 9.25 0.98 19.19
CA VAL A 534 9.94 -0.06 18.41
C VAL A 534 9.88 0.28 16.92
N LEU A 535 11.04 0.42 16.28
CA LEU A 535 11.19 0.46 14.83
C LEU A 535 11.34 -0.99 14.33
N CYS A 536 10.41 -1.47 13.49
CA CYS A 536 10.36 -2.87 13.05
C CYS A 536 10.50 -2.99 11.53
N GLY A 537 11.48 -3.78 11.08
CA GLY A 537 11.71 -4.08 9.66
C GLY A 537 10.82 -5.20 9.10
N ASP A 538 11.13 -5.60 7.86
CA ASP A 538 10.43 -6.63 7.07
C ASP A 538 11.30 -7.86 6.76
N GLY A 539 12.48 -7.97 7.39
CA GLY A 539 13.47 -9.01 7.13
C GLY A 539 14.23 -8.90 5.79
N ARG A 540 14.02 -7.86 4.97
CA ARG A 540 14.66 -7.72 3.64
C ARG A 540 15.97 -6.94 3.64
N GLY A 541 16.29 -6.20 4.71
CA GLY A 541 17.50 -5.36 4.78
C GLY A 541 17.78 -4.77 6.17
N PRO A 542 18.58 -3.69 6.25
CA PRO A 542 18.69 -2.86 7.44
C PRO A 542 17.36 -2.20 7.80
N VAL A 543 17.02 -2.09 9.09
CA VAL A 543 15.81 -1.35 9.53
C VAL A 543 15.98 0.15 9.31
N VAL A 544 17.17 0.68 9.61
CA VAL A 544 17.52 2.09 9.43
C VAL A 544 18.83 2.22 8.66
N THR A 545 18.86 3.10 7.65
CA THR A 545 20.10 3.49 6.96
C THR A 545 20.42 4.96 7.23
N LEU A 546 21.63 5.16 7.72
CA LEU A 546 22.17 6.45 8.10
C LEU A 546 23.23 6.87 7.06
N SER A 547 22.90 7.96 6.39
CA SER A 547 23.70 8.68 5.40
C SER A 547 23.70 10.17 5.80
N SER A 548 24.78 10.91 5.58
CA SER A 548 24.90 12.30 6.05
C SER A 548 25.56 13.25 5.03
N GLY A 549 25.08 14.48 5.00
CA GLY A 549 25.78 15.63 4.43
C GLY A 549 26.96 16.05 5.34
N PRO A 550 27.88 16.88 4.82
CA PRO A 550 29.17 17.14 5.47
C PRO A 550 29.08 17.90 6.80
N ASP A 551 28.00 18.65 7.02
CA ASP A 551 27.93 19.65 8.11
C ASP A 551 27.30 19.13 9.41
N ARG A 552 26.51 18.03 9.37
CA ARG A 552 25.78 17.53 10.54
C ARG A 552 25.47 16.02 10.46
N PRO A 553 26.00 15.18 11.38
CA PRO A 553 25.67 13.77 11.43
C PRO A 553 24.30 13.52 12.10
N PRO A 554 23.51 12.53 11.64
CA PRO A 554 22.22 12.20 12.23
C PRO A 554 22.34 11.61 13.64
N THR A 555 21.23 11.68 14.38
CA THR A 555 21.11 11.11 15.74
C THR A 555 19.93 10.16 15.84
N LEU A 556 20.13 9.00 16.47
CA LEU A 556 19.07 8.13 16.98
C LEU A 556 19.09 8.19 18.51
N GLU A 557 17.94 8.48 19.13
CA GLU A 557 17.89 8.65 20.59
C GLU A 557 16.64 8.02 21.24
N GLY A 558 16.85 7.02 22.11
CA GLY A 558 15.78 6.41 22.91
C GLY A 558 14.85 5.47 22.14
N LEU A 559 15.37 4.67 21.21
CA LEU A 559 14.57 3.84 20.29
C LEU A 559 14.89 2.35 20.45
N THR A 560 13.88 1.49 20.32
CA THR A 560 14.07 0.05 20.14
C THR A 560 14.04 -0.28 18.63
N ILE A 561 14.89 -1.19 18.15
CA ILE A 561 15.03 -1.54 16.72
C ILE A 561 15.11 -3.06 16.56
N ALA A 562 14.31 -3.64 15.66
CA ALA A 562 14.21 -5.10 15.43
C ALA A 562 13.69 -5.45 14.01
N GLY A 563 13.68 -6.73 13.63
CA GLY A 563 13.03 -7.22 12.41
C GLY A 563 13.76 -6.94 11.09
N GLY A 564 15.04 -6.56 11.13
CA GLY A 564 15.90 -6.42 9.96
C GLY A 564 16.97 -7.51 9.91
N THR A 565 17.54 -7.77 8.72
CA THR A 565 18.77 -8.58 8.61
C THR A 565 19.99 -7.86 9.19
N VAL A 566 19.90 -6.53 9.28
CA VAL A 566 20.77 -5.64 10.04
C VAL A 566 19.88 -4.69 10.84
N GLY A 567 20.30 -4.27 12.04
CA GLY A 567 19.56 -3.24 12.79
C GLY A 567 19.76 -1.85 12.16
N ILE A 568 20.99 -1.35 12.17
CA ILE A 568 21.38 -0.02 11.64
C ILE A 568 22.54 -0.16 10.64
N SER A 569 22.45 0.49 9.49
CA SER A 569 23.52 0.56 8.47
C SER A 569 24.05 1.99 8.34
N CYS A 570 25.29 2.24 8.76
CA CYS A 570 25.96 3.54 8.73
C CYS A 570 26.88 3.62 7.50
N ARG A 571 26.31 3.99 6.35
CA ARG A 571 27.03 3.99 5.06
C ARG A 571 27.97 5.18 4.95
N ASP A 572 27.37 6.36 4.98
CA ASP A 572 28.02 7.65 4.67
C ASP A 572 27.82 8.64 5.84
N ALA A 573 27.86 8.12 7.08
CA ALA A 573 27.57 8.89 8.29
C ALA A 573 28.31 8.34 9.51
N ALA A 574 28.81 9.24 10.37
CA ALA A 574 29.29 8.93 11.73
C ALA A 574 28.24 9.40 12.76
N PRO A 575 27.11 8.68 12.93
CA PRO A 575 25.97 9.13 13.73
C PRO A 575 26.25 9.08 15.23
N THR A 576 25.41 9.76 16.02
CA THR A 576 25.28 9.46 17.46
C THR A 576 24.06 8.58 17.69
N ILE A 577 24.26 7.40 18.27
CA ILE A 577 23.19 6.46 18.65
C ILE A 577 23.20 6.38 20.18
N ARG A 578 22.10 6.75 20.84
CA ARG A 578 22.08 6.84 22.31
C ARG A 578 20.79 6.37 22.98
N ARG A 579 20.91 5.65 24.10
CA ARG A 579 19.79 5.03 24.84
C ARG A 579 18.90 4.14 23.97
N CYS A 580 19.46 3.59 22.89
CA CYS A 580 18.75 2.71 21.96
C CYS A 580 18.98 1.24 22.28
N THR A 581 17.96 0.42 22.06
CA THR A 581 18.01 -1.05 22.09
C THR A 581 18.01 -1.55 20.66
N VAL A 582 19.12 -2.11 20.16
CA VAL A 582 19.29 -2.45 18.74
C VAL A 582 19.49 -3.94 18.57
N GLY A 583 18.57 -4.60 17.86
CA GLY A 583 18.66 -5.99 17.47
C GLY A 583 18.33 -6.22 16.00
N SER A 584 18.51 -7.46 15.56
CA SER A 584 18.30 -7.91 14.18
C SER A 584 18.00 -9.40 14.14
N ASP A 585 17.32 -9.85 13.09
CA ASP A 585 17.09 -11.27 12.82
C ASP A 585 18.34 -11.92 12.20
N GLY A 586 19.19 -11.11 11.57
CA GLY A 586 20.56 -11.46 11.22
C GLY A 586 21.56 -11.21 12.36
N PRO A 587 22.83 -11.63 12.21
CA PRO A 587 23.83 -11.56 13.30
C PRO A 587 24.42 -10.15 13.54
N VAL A 588 24.00 -9.11 12.82
CA VAL A 588 24.63 -7.78 12.83
C VAL A 588 23.65 -6.71 13.29
N ALA A 589 23.76 -6.29 14.55
CA ALA A 589 22.95 -5.21 15.09
C ALA A 589 23.29 -3.86 14.43
N ILE A 590 24.57 -3.60 14.15
CA ILE A 590 25.05 -2.35 13.52
C ILE A 590 26.17 -2.66 12.53
N GLU A 591 26.10 -2.12 11.31
CA GLU A 591 27.23 -2.11 10.38
C GLU A 591 27.67 -0.68 10.03
N PHE A 592 28.96 -0.51 9.70
CA PHE A 592 29.52 0.79 9.32
C PHE A 592 30.72 0.67 8.36
N TRP A 593 30.97 1.75 7.59
CA TRP A 593 32.10 1.87 6.67
C TRP A 593 33.27 2.69 7.25
N PRO A 594 34.47 2.68 6.64
CA PRO A 594 35.61 3.46 7.11
C PRO A 594 35.28 4.96 7.19
N ALA A 595 35.79 5.64 8.23
CA ALA A 595 35.45 7.03 8.61
C ALA A 595 33.97 7.30 8.99
N HIS A 596 33.10 6.29 8.97
CA HIS A 596 31.67 6.37 9.28
C HIS A 596 31.29 5.61 10.56
N GLU A 597 32.19 5.63 11.56
CA GLU A 597 32.03 4.90 12.82
C GLU A 597 30.97 5.56 13.74
N PRO A 598 29.95 4.81 14.21
CA PRO A 598 28.88 5.36 15.02
C PRO A 598 29.31 5.57 16.48
N ARG A 599 29.00 6.73 17.05
CA ARG A 599 29.19 7.00 18.48
C ARG A 599 28.03 6.42 19.28
N LEU A 600 28.26 5.30 19.95
CA LEU A 600 27.31 4.65 20.84
C LEU A 600 27.36 5.24 22.26
N ILE A 601 26.20 5.43 22.90
CA ILE A 601 26.09 5.93 24.29
C ILE A 601 24.89 5.25 24.97
N ASP A 602 25.08 4.59 26.12
CA ASP A 602 24.00 3.95 26.89
C ASP A 602 23.12 2.97 26.07
N CYS A 603 23.69 2.29 25.07
CA CYS A 603 22.96 1.40 24.16
C CYS A 603 22.99 -0.08 24.58
N THR A 604 21.87 -0.79 24.37
CA THR A 604 21.79 -2.25 24.49
C THR A 604 21.83 -2.87 23.09
N LEU A 605 22.72 -3.84 22.85
CA LEU A 605 22.87 -4.46 21.52
C LEU A 605 22.58 -5.97 21.56
N PHE A 606 21.80 -6.44 20.60
CA PHE A 606 21.47 -7.85 20.37
C PHE A 606 22.01 -8.29 19.00
N GLY A 607 23.33 -8.38 18.90
CA GLY A 607 24.05 -8.75 17.67
C GLY A 607 25.43 -8.09 17.60
N HIS A 608 26.15 -8.33 16.52
CA HIS A 608 27.49 -7.78 16.31
C HIS A 608 27.48 -6.32 15.81
N VAL A 609 28.49 -5.55 16.22
CA VAL A 609 28.88 -4.32 15.54
C VAL A 609 29.97 -4.65 14.53
N THR A 610 29.78 -4.30 13.26
CA THR A 610 30.56 -4.86 12.13
C THR A 610 31.11 -3.78 11.21
N LYS A 611 32.43 -3.80 10.95
CA LYS A 611 33.05 -2.91 9.97
C LYS A 611 33.11 -3.55 8.59
N ARG A 612 32.54 -2.85 7.60
CA ARG A 612 32.60 -3.15 6.17
C ARG A 612 33.84 -2.51 5.53
N ASP A 613 34.23 -3.05 4.38
CA ASP A 613 35.32 -2.49 3.56
C ASP A 613 34.80 -1.80 2.30
N VAL A 614 35.68 -1.07 1.59
CA VAL A 614 35.31 -0.17 0.48
C VAL A 614 35.18 -0.92 -0.85
N ASP A 615 36.05 -1.90 -1.12
CA ASP A 615 36.19 -2.53 -2.45
C ASP A 615 35.65 -3.97 -2.55
N THR A 616 35.25 -4.61 -1.43
CA THR A 616 34.56 -5.91 -1.47
C THR A 616 33.53 -6.02 -0.34
N SER A 617 32.52 -6.88 -0.51
CA SER A 617 31.47 -7.17 0.49
C SER A 617 31.97 -7.94 1.73
N ASN A 618 33.28 -7.97 1.97
CA ASN A 618 33.93 -8.70 3.05
C ASN A 618 33.77 -7.97 4.39
N ILE A 619 33.89 -8.75 5.47
CA ILE A 619 33.84 -8.26 6.85
C ILE A 619 35.24 -8.38 7.44
N HIS A 620 35.81 -7.27 7.89
CA HIS A 620 37.19 -7.23 8.41
C HIS A 620 37.29 -7.12 9.94
N ALA A 621 36.23 -6.68 10.63
CA ALA A 621 36.18 -6.68 12.09
C ALA A 621 34.75 -6.82 12.63
N THR A 622 34.58 -7.74 13.57
CA THR A 622 33.45 -7.84 14.49
C THR A 622 33.88 -7.32 15.85
N TYR A 623 33.14 -6.39 16.42
CA TYR A 623 33.41 -5.81 17.73
C TYR A 623 32.41 -6.36 18.76
N GLU A 624 32.92 -7.01 19.82
CA GLU A 624 32.13 -7.32 21.01
C GLU A 624 32.07 -6.09 21.91
N TRP A 625 30.91 -5.43 21.93
CA TRP A 625 30.54 -4.44 22.94
C TRP A 625 29.78 -5.15 24.07
N ARG A 626 29.97 -4.71 25.31
CA ARG A 626 29.35 -5.24 26.54
C ARG A 626 28.54 -4.17 27.24
#